data_AF-A0A962T0J5-F1
#
_entry.id   AF-A0A962T0J5-F1
#
_cell.length_a   1.000
_cell.length_b   1.000
_cell.length_c   1.000
_cell.angle_alpha   90.00
_cell.angle_beta   90.00
_cell.angle_gamma   90.00
#
_symmetry.space_group_name_H-M   'P 1'
#
loop_
_entity.id
_entity.type
_entity.pdbx_description
1 polymer ?
#
loop_
_entity_poly.entity_id
_entity_poly.type
_entity_poly.pdbx_seq_one_letter_code
_entity_poly.pdbx_strand_id
1 'polypeptide(L)'
;FCLIGMGAIVMDKAVVQSRVTIGAGSVVPPGKVLESGFLYVGSPIRQVRPLTERELEFLEYSAQNYQRLKDRYRAMTGFAEAASDPASIEPEASPVAPPVAPKPRTRRSTTRKRG
;
A
#
# COMPACT_ATOMS: atom_id res chain seq x y z
N PHE A 1 -6.85 -8.35 -5.79
CA PHE A 1 -6.41 -7.38 -4.76
C PHE A 1 -5.75 -6.18 -5.43
N CYS A 2 -5.97 -4.98 -4.92
CA CYS A 2 -5.22 -3.78 -5.27
C CYS A 2 -4.93 -2.99 -3.98
N LEU A 3 -3.85 -2.21 -3.96
CA LEU A 3 -3.49 -1.36 -2.84
C LEU A 3 -3.57 0.10 -3.27
N ILE A 4 -4.46 0.85 -2.63
CA ILE A 4 -4.59 2.29 -2.82
C ILE A 4 -3.84 2.99 -1.69
N GLY A 5 -2.74 3.64 -2.03
CA GLY A 5 -1.93 4.38 -1.08
C GLY A 5 -2.73 5.50 -0.39
N MET A 6 -2.34 5.82 0.83
CA MET A 6 -2.96 6.89 1.62
C MET A 6 -2.97 8.22 0.85
N GLY A 7 -4.11 8.92 0.89
CA GLY A 7 -4.27 10.21 0.22
C GLY A 7 -4.20 10.14 -1.32
N ALA A 8 -4.30 8.96 -1.92
CA ALA A 8 -4.48 8.85 -3.37
C ALA A 8 -5.89 9.31 -3.76
N ILE A 9 -5.99 9.99 -4.89
CA ILE A 9 -7.24 10.50 -5.47
C ILE A 9 -7.50 9.75 -6.77
N VAL A 10 -8.64 9.06 -6.85
CA VAL A 10 -9.05 8.34 -8.06
C VAL A 10 -10.23 9.07 -8.68
N MET A 11 -10.09 9.53 -9.92
CA MET A 11 -11.12 10.30 -10.62
C MET A 11 -12.08 9.39 -11.42
N ASP A 12 -13.15 10.00 -11.94
CA ASP A 12 -14.25 9.30 -12.59
C ASP A 12 -13.81 8.42 -13.76
N LYS A 13 -14.48 7.26 -13.90
CA LYS A 13 -14.24 6.28 -14.97
C LYS A 13 -12.81 5.71 -14.99
N ALA A 14 -11.99 5.95 -13.96
CA ALA A 14 -10.72 5.27 -13.83
C ALA A 14 -10.94 3.76 -13.58
N VAL A 15 -10.15 2.93 -14.26
CA VAL A 15 -10.20 1.47 -14.13
C VAL A 15 -8.91 1.00 -13.51
N VAL A 16 -8.97 0.49 -12.28
CA VAL A 16 -7.83 -0.10 -11.59
C VAL A 16 -7.90 -1.62 -11.75
N GLN A 17 -6.98 -2.20 -12.51
CA GLN A 17 -6.93 -3.66 -12.68
C GLN A 17 -6.44 -4.38 -11.42
N SER A 18 -6.52 -5.70 -11.44
CA SER A 18 -5.99 -6.57 -10.38
C SER A 18 -4.50 -6.37 -10.19
N ARG A 19 -3.99 -6.61 -8.98
CA ARG A 19 -2.56 -6.57 -8.65
C ARG A 19 -1.90 -5.22 -8.97
N VAL A 20 -2.62 -4.12 -8.71
CA VAL A 20 -2.12 -2.76 -8.87
C VAL A 20 -1.81 -2.16 -7.51
N THR A 21 -0.69 -1.45 -7.42
CA THR A 21 -0.34 -0.61 -6.26
C THR A 21 -0.27 0.85 -6.68
N ILE A 22 -1.03 1.71 -6.01
CA ILE A 22 -1.00 3.15 -6.16
C ILE A 22 -0.22 3.74 -4.98
N GLY A 23 0.82 4.53 -5.26
CA GLY A 23 1.60 5.22 -4.24
C GLY A 23 0.79 6.29 -3.51
N ALA A 24 1.21 6.62 -2.28
CA ALA A 24 0.60 7.68 -1.49
C ALA A 24 0.60 9.04 -2.23
N GLY A 25 -0.47 9.83 -2.05
CA GLY A 25 -0.60 11.16 -2.66
C GLY A 25 -0.66 11.16 -4.19
N SER A 26 -0.98 10.03 -4.82
CA SER A 26 -1.08 9.94 -6.29
C SER A 26 -2.47 10.35 -6.79
N VAL A 27 -2.54 10.91 -7.99
CA VAL A 27 -3.81 11.34 -8.61
C VAL A 27 -4.03 10.61 -9.93
N VAL A 28 -5.04 9.73 -9.96
CA VAL A 28 -5.44 8.99 -11.16
C VAL A 28 -6.40 9.86 -11.98
N PRO A 29 -6.02 10.28 -13.19
CA PRO A 29 -6.88 11.11 -14.04
C PRO A 29 -8.13 10.34 -14.52
N PRO A 30 -9.19 11.05 -14.94
CA PRO A 30 -10.44 10.41 -15.33
C PRO A 30 -10.27 9.55 -16.57
N GLY A 31 -10.97 8.41 -16.61
CA GLY A 31 -10.89 7.46 -17.73
C GLY A 31 -9.57 6.69 -17.85
N LYS A 32 -8.63 6.85 -16.91
CA LYS A 32 -7.33 6.17 -16.96
C LYS A 32 -7.47 4.70 -16.57
N VAL A 33 -6.90 3.82 -17.38
CA VAL A 33 -6.75 2.39 -17.05
C VAL A 33 -5.37 2.16 -16.44
N LEU A 34 -5.32 1.57 -15.25
CA LEU A 34 -4.09 1.11 -14.60
C LEU A 34 -3.93 -0.38 -14.83
N GLU A 35 -2.84 -0.77 -15.47
CA GLU A 35 -2.51 -2.14 -15.88
C GLU A 35 -2.09 -3.01 -14.68
N SER A 36 -2.51 -4.26 -14.72
CA SER A 36 -2.23 -5.25 -13.68
C SER A 36 -0.73 -5.50 -13.51
N GLY A 37 -0.29 -5.64 -12.27
CA GLY A 37 1.08 -6.00 -11.92
C GLY A 37 2.06 -4.82 -11.86
N PHE A 38 1.57 -3.58 -11.86
CA PHE A 38 2.43 -2.39 -11.85
C PHE A 38 2.24 -1.50 -10.62
N LEU A 39 3.33 -0.81 -10.27
CA LEU A 39 3.36 0.30 -9.33
C LEU A 39 3.15 1.62 -10.07
N TYR A 40 2.16 2.38 -9.61
CA TYR A 40 1.80 3.68 -10.14
C TYR A 40 1.99 4.77 -9.09
N VAL A 41 2.67 5.87 -9.42
CA VAL A 41 2.89 6.99 -8.49
C VAL A 41 2.77 8.35 -9.17
N GLY A 42 2.46 9.39 -8.39
CA GLY A 42 2.54 10.79 -8.80
C GLY A 42 1.19 11.45 -9.09
N SER A 43 1.25 12.74 -9.37
CA SER A 43 0.09 13.59 -9.71
C SER A 43 0.45 14.48 -10.91
N PRO A 44 -0.01 14.16 -12.14
CA PRO A 44 -0.82 12.99 -12.52
C PRO A 44 -0.02 11.68 -12.46
N ILE A 45 -0.72 10.58 -12.20
CA ILE A 45 -0.10 9.27 -11.96
C ILE A 45 0.63 8.72 -13.21
N ARG A 46 1.78 8.09 -12.99
CA ARG A 46 2.56 7.40 -14.03
C ARG A 46 2.95 6.00 -13.59
N GLN A 47 3.05 5.10 -14.56
CA GLN A 47 3.57 3.75 -14.37
C GLN A 47 5.08 3.84 -14.13
N VAL A 48 5.55 3.29 -13.02
CA VAL A 48 6.96 3.38 -12.62
C VAL A 48 7.71 2.11 -12.98
N ARG A 49 7.19 0.98 -12.50
CA ARG A 49 7.84 -0.34 -12.61
C ARG A 49 6.84 -1.46 -12.34
N PRO A 50 7.12 -2.69 -12.79
CA PRO A 50 6.39 -3.86 -12.33
C PRO A 50 6.53 -4.05 -10.81
N LEU A 51 5.52 -4.66 -10.21
CA LEU A 51 5.55 -5.11 -8.83
C LEU A 51 6.48 -6.31 -8.71
N THR A 52 7.18 -6.36 -7.58
CA THR A 52 7.98 -7.52 -7.19
C THR A 52 7.08 -8.61 -6.58
N GLU A 53 7.55 -9.85 -6.57
CA GLU A 53 6.80 -10.98 -5.97
C GLU A 53 6.39 -10.70 -4.52
N ARG A 54 7.31 -10.13 -3.72
CA ARG A 54 7.03 -9.73 -2.34
C ARG A 54 5.92 -8.69 -2.22
N GLU A 55 5.86 -7.74 -3.17
CA GLU A 55 4.79 -6.74 -3.18
C GLU A 55 3.46 -7.34 -3.60
N LEU A 56 3.46 -8.33 -4.50
CA LEU A 56 2.27 -9.07 -4.91
C LEU A 56 1.69 -9.88 -3.74
N GLU A 57 2.53 -10.65 -3.03
CA GLU A 57 2.14 -11.38 -1.82
C GLU A 57 1.60 -10.44 -0.74
N PHE A 58 2.21 -9.26 -0.61
CA PHE A 58 1.79 -8.26 0.38
C PHE A 58 0.38 -7.72 0.12
N LEU A 59 -0.09 -7.70 -1.13
CA LEU A 59 -1.47 -7.27 -1.45
C LEU A 59 -2.51 -8.17 -0.78
N GLU A 60 -2.25 -9.48 -0.75
CA GLU A 60 -3.14 -10.47 -0.14
C GLU A 60 -3.02 -10.46 1.38
N TYR A 61 -1.78 -10.44 1.88
CA TYR A 61 -1.50 -10.38 3.31
C TYR A 61 -2.14 -9.16 3.97
N SER A 62 -1.98 -7.97 3.36
CA SER A 62 -2.53 -6.72 3.90
C SER A 62 -4.05 -6.75 3.97
N ALA A 63 -4.73 -7.24 2.93
CA ALA A 63 -6.19 -7.37 2.93
C ALA A 63 -6.69 -8.32 4.04
N GLN A 64 -6.05 -9.47 4.21
CA GLN A 64 -6.39 -10.41 5.28
C GLN A 64 -6.15 -9.83 6.68
N ASN A 65 -5.04 -9.09 6.86
CA ASN A 65 -4.74 -8.46 8.13
C ASN A 65 -5.81 -7.43 8.53
N TYR A 66 -6.25 -6.59 7.58
CA TYR A 66 -7.33 -5.62 7.84
C TYR A 66 -8.69 -6.31 8.08
N GLN A 67 -8.96 -7.45 7.44
CA GLN A 67 -10.17 -8.23 7.74
C GLN A 67 -10.17 -8.72 9.20
N ARG A 68 -9.08 -9.38 9.63
CA ARG A 68 -8.92 -9.85 11.02
C ARG A 68 -9.03 -8.71 12.02
N LEU A 69 -8.41 -7.56 11.72
CA LEU A 69 -8.47 -6.38 12.56
C LEU A 69 -9.91 -5.85 12.69
N LYS A 70 -10.62 -5.72 11.56
CA LYS A 70 -12.03 -5.32 11.53
C LYS A 70 -12.91 -6.28 12.34
N ASP A 71 -12.68 -7.59 12.23
CA ASP A 71 -13.44 -8.59 13.00
C ASP A 71 -13.16 -8.47 14.50
N ARG A 72 -11.89 -8.25 14.90
CA ARG A 72 -11.51 -8.00 16.30
C ARG A 72 -12.18 -6.75 16.87
N TYR A 73 -12.15 -5.64 16.12
CA TYR A 73 -12.82 -4.42 16.56
C TYR A 73 -14.33 -4.63 16.62
N ARG A 74 -14.97 -5.23 15.61
CA ARG A 74 -16.41 -5.55 15.66
C ARG A 74 -16.79 -6.36 16.89
N ALA A 75 -15.95 -7.31 17.30
CA ALA A 75 -16.16 -8.08 18.53
C ALA A 75 -15.98 -7.22 19.80
N MET A 76 -15.05 -6.26 19.80
CA MET A 76 -14.74 -5.38 20.94
C MET A 76 -15.71 -4.19 21.08
N THR A 77 -16.19 -3.59 19.98
CA THR A 77 -17.05 -2.39 20.02
C THR A 77 -18.53 -2.67 20.27
N GLY A 78 -18.92 -3.92 20.51
CA GLY A 78 -20.23 -4.29 21.07
C GLY A 78 -21.36 -3.29 20.81
N PHE A 79 -21.88 -3.27 19.57
CA PHE A 79 -23.31 -3.51 19.49
C PHE A 79 -23.48 -4.95 19.97
N ALA A 80 -23.64 -5.12 21.28
CA ALA A 80 -23.75 -6.42 21.90
C ALA A 80 -25.04 -7.09 21.42
N GLU A 81 -24.93 -7.92 20.40
CA GLU A 81 -25.64 -9.19 20.37
C GLU A 81 -24.78 -10.24 19.65
N ALA A 82 -24.43 -11.28 20.41
CA ALA A 82 -23.92 -12.57 20.00
C ALA A 82 -22.62 -12.64 19.17
N ALA A 83 -21.47 -12.71 19.85
CA ALA A 83 -20.53 -13.82 19.64
C ALA A 83 -19.52 -13.90 20.79
N SER A 84 -19.45 -15.09 21.37
CA SER A 84 -18.71 -15.53 22.55
C SER A 84 -17.18 -15.36 22.49
N ASP A 85 -16.65 -14.88 23.62
CA ASP A 85 -15.31 -15.09 24.21
C ASP A 85 -14.09 -14.23 23.76
N PRO A 86 -13.71 -13.21 24.57
CA PRO A 86 -12.59 -12.28 24.30
C PRO A 86 -11.21 -12.67 24.90
N ALA A 87 -11.01 -13.87 25.43
CA ALA A 87 -9.90 -14.16 26.35
C ALA A 87 -8.53 -14.57 25.74
N SER A 88 -8.14 -14.14 24.54
CA SER A 88 -6.82 -14.51 23.97
C SER A 88 -6.12 -13.43 23.13
N ILE A 89 -6.44 -12.15 23.35
CA ILE A 89 -5.87 -11.06 22.54
C ILE A 89 -4.52 -10.62 23.12
N GLU A 90 -3.45 -11.32 22.77
CA GLU A 90 -2.08 -10.77 22.85
C GLU A 90 -1.93 -9.65 21.81
N PRO A 91 -1.30 -8.51 22.15
CA PRO A 91 -1.05 -7.43 21.20
C PRO A 91 0.15 -7.83 20.34
N GLU A 92 -0.06 -8.66 19.31
CA GLU A 92 1.00 -8.87 18.33
C GLU A 92 1.22 -7.56 17.56
N ALA A 93 2.41 -7.01 17.74
CA ALA A 93 2.86 -5.75 17.17
C ALA A 93 2.63 -5.72 15.66
N SER A 94 1.97 -4.65 15.21
CA SER A 94 1.93 -4.22 13.81
C SER A 94 3.34 -4.26 13.21
N PRO A 95 3.63 -5.06 12.16
CA PRO A 95 4.82 -4.81 11.36
C PRO A 95 4.50 -3.60 10.49
N VAL A 96 4.76 -2.42 11.05
CA VAL A 96 4.79 -1.16 10.34
C VAL A 96 5.82 -1.28 9.22
N ALA A 97 5.30 -1.31 7.99
CA ALA A 97 5.98 -1.15 6.71
C ALA A 97 7.04 -2.21 6.33
N PRO A 98 7.09 -2.62 5.04
CA PRO A 98 8.23 -3.38 4.54
C PRO A 98 9.52 -2.56 4.69
N PRO A 99 10.71 -3.20 4.80
CA PRO A 99 11.97 -2.50 4.88
C PRO A 99 12.13 -1.59 3.64
N VAL A 100 12.18 -0.29 3.87
CA VAL A 100 12.56 0.68 2.83
C VAL A 100 14.01 0.37 2.46
N ALA A 101 14.21 -0.21 1.28
CA ALA A 101 15.55 -0.45 0.76
C ALA A 101 16.34 0.88 0.78
N PRO A 102 17.56 0.91 1.34
CA PRO A 102 18.34 2.14 1.42
C PRO A 102 18.59 2.67 0.01
N LYS A 103 18.21 3.93 -0.25
CA LYS A 103 18.53 4.62 -1.51
C LYS A 103 20.04 4.55 -1.73
N PRO A 104 20.53 4.20 -2.94
CA PRO A 104 21.97 4.22 -3.21
C PRO A 104 22.49 5.64 -2.99
N ARG A 105 23.42 5.79 -2.03
CA ARG A 105 24.16 7.03 -1.78
C ARG A 105 24.97 7.35 -3.04
N THR A 106 24.48 8.26 -3.87
CA THR A 106 25.27 8.84 -4.96
C THR A 106 26.43 9.62 -4.34
N ARG A 107 27.63 9.06 -4.43
CA ARG A 107 28.88 9.70 -4.00
C ARG A 107 29.12 10.89 -4.93
N ARG A 108 28.77 12.10 -4.50
CA ARG A 108 29.13 13.34 -5.21
C ARG A 108 30.66 13.40 -5.30
N SER A 109 31.21 13.14 -6.47
CA SER A 109 32.60 13.42 -6.80
C SER A 109 32.79 14.93 -6.83
N THR A 110 33.36 15.48 -5.76
CA THR A 110 33.90 16.84 -5.75
C THR A 110 35.13 16.88 -6.64
N THR A 111 34.96 17.18 -7.92
CA THR A 111 36.07 17.57 -8.80
C THR A 111 36.49 18.99 -8.40
N ARG A 112 37.42 19.07 -7.44
CA ARG A 112 38.11 20.31 -7.09
C ARG A 112 39.04 20.67 -8.24
N LYS A 113 38.58 21.55 -9.13
CA LYS A 113 39.37 22.21 -10.18
C LYS A 113 40.43 23.06 -9.47
N ARG A 114 41.70 22.61 -9.47
CA ARG A 114 42.87 23.44 -9.13
C ARG A 114 43.16 24.30 -10.36
N GLY A 115 43.06 25.61 -10.19
CA GLY A 115 43.69 26.64 -11.01
C GLY A 115 44.63 27.43 -10.10
#